data_AF-A0A1B7YCG1-F1
#
_entry.id   AF-A0A1B7YCG1-F1
#
_cell.length_a   1.000
_cell.length_b   1.000
_cell.length_c   1.000
_cell.angle_alpha   90.00
_cell.angle_beta   90.00
_cell.angle_gamma   90.00
#
_symmetry.space_group_name_H-M   'P 1'
#
loop_
_entity.id
_entity.type
_entity.pdbx_description
1 polymer ?
#
loop_
_entity_poly.entity_id
_entity_poly.type
_entity_poly.pdbx_seq_one_letter_code
_entity_poly.pdbx_strand_id
1 'polypeptide(L)' 'MASLGLDSGVHLLFDIHDKTYQALPDAVAELGYKDVDDIRSGVFQKAFGTELSCHEYLVHHPDNCW' A
#
# COMPACT_ATOMS: atom_id res chain seq x y z
N MET A 1 27.53 -2.29 -8.40
CA MET A 1 26.16 -2.81 -8.59
C MET A 1 25.25 -2.24 -7.51
N ALA A 2 24.92 -0.94 -7.61
CA ALA A 2 24.06 -0.24 -6.64
C ALA A 2 22.88 0.50 -7.32
N SER A 3 22.73 0.40 -8.65
CA SER A 3 21.65 1.09 -9.37
C SER A 3 20.35 0.30 -9.45
N LEU A 4 20.40 -1.04 -9.46
CA LEU A 4 19.18 -1.88 -9.54
C LEU A 4 18.23 -1.67 -8.35
N GLY A 5 18.75 -1.39 -7.15
CA GLY A 5 17.93 -1.16 -5.97
C GLY A 5 17.18 0.19 -5.97
N LEU A 6 17.76 1.22 -6.58
CA LEU A 6 17.15 2.57 -6.67
C LEU A 6 16.02 2.61 -7.71
N ASP A 7 16.18 1.93 -8.84
CA ASP A 7 15.12 1.80 -9.84
C ASP A 7 13.94 0.97 -9.28
N SER A 8 14.20 -0.14 -8.57
CA SER A 8 13.12 -0.98 -7.98
C SER A 8 12.30 -0.29 -6.89
N GLY A 9 12.93 0.51 -6.03
CA GLY A 9 12.24 1.16 -4.90
C GLY A 9 11.29 2.27 -5.33
N VAL A 10 11.60 2.97 -6.43
CA VAL A 10 10.73 4.00 -7.01
C VAL A 10 9.49 3.35 -7.63
N HIS A 11 9.64 2.25 -8.37
CA HIS A 11 8.52 1.51 -8.95
C HIS A 11 7.57 0.94 -7.87
N LEU A 12 8.13 0.33 -6.82
CA LEU A 12 7.36 -0.11 -5.65
C LEU A 12 6.53 1.02 -5.04
N LEU A 13 7.13 2.21 -4.88
CA LEU A 13 6.42 3.38 -4.37
C LEU A 13 5.31 3.80 -5.34
N PHE A 14 5.58 3.89 -6.64
CA PHE A 14 4.56 4.28 -7.63
C PHE A 14 3.38 3.31 -7.67
N ASP A 15 3.62 2.00 -7.68
CA ASP A 15 2.55 1.00 -7.82
C ASP A 15 1.67 0.93 -6.57
N ILE A 16 2.27 1.02 -5.37
CA ILE A 16 1.51 1.08 -4.13
C ILE A 16 0.73 2.38 -4.03
N HIS A 17 1.38 3.51 -4.29
CA HIS A 17 0.73 4.81 -4.19
C HIS A 17 -0.38 4.95 -5.23
N ASP A 18 -0.18 4.52 -6.47
CA ASP A 18 -1.21 4.57 -7.52
C ASP A 18 -2.49 3.85 -7.08
N LYS A 19 -2.37 2.57 -6.68
CA LYS A 19 -3.52 1.79 -6.21
C LYS A 19 -4.18 2.39 -4.98
N THR A 20 -3.40 2.81 -3.99
CA THR A 20 -3.96 3.39 -2.77
C THR A 20 -4.61 4.74 -3.03
N TYR A 21 -4.07 5.59 -3.90
CA TYR A 21 -4.72 6.84 -4.30
C TYR A 21 -6.03 6.61 -5.06
N GLN A 22 -6.09 5.59 -5.92
CA GLN A 22 -7.32 5.21 -6.60
C GLN A 22 -8.38 4.69 -5.61
N ALA A 23 -8.00 3.95 -4.58
CA ALA A 23 -8.90 3.43 -3.55
C ALA A 23 -9.26 4.44 -2.45
N LEU A 24 -8.49 5.53 -2.33
CA LEU A 24 -8.60 6.49 -1.22
C LEU A 24 -10.00 7.08 -1.06
N PRO A 25 -10.69 7.58 -2.12
CA PRO A 25 -12.01 8.19 -1.97
C PRO A 25 -13.04 7.25 -1.35
N ASP A 26 -13.06 6.00 -1.81
CA ASP A 26 -13.98 4.99 -1.30
C ASP A 26 -13.61 4.57 0.12
N ALA A 27 -12.32 4.39 0.40
CA ALA A 27 -11.83 4.02 1.73
C ALA A 27 -12.20 5.06 2.79
N VAL A 28 -11.99 6.36 2.51
CA VAL A 28 -12.33 7.41 3.49
C VAL A 28 -13.85 7.56 3.67
N ALA A 29 -14.64 7.33 2.62
CA ALA A 29 -16.09 7.33 2.72
C ALA A 29 -16.60 6.18 3.62
N GLU A 30 -16.05 4.97 3.46
CA GLU A 30 -16.40 3.79 4.28
C GLU A 30 -15.99 3.95 5.75
N LEU A 31 -14.84 4.57 6.01
CA LEU A 31 -14.37 4.89 7.37
C LEU A 31 -15.14 6.07 8.00
N GLY A 32 -16.02 6.73 7.24
CA GLY A 32 -16.77 7.90 7.71
C GLY A 32 -15.87 9.10 8.00
N TYR A 33 -14.79 9.27 7.22
CA TYR A 33 -13.83 10.36 7.33
C TYR A 33 -13.18 10.51 8.72
N LYS A 34 -13.08 9.40 9.47
CA LYS A 34 -12.40 9.37 10.76
C LYS A 34 -10.89 9.24 10.56
N ASP A 35 -10.15 9.67 11.59
CA ASP A 35 -8.72 9.42 11.66
C ASP A 35 -8.44 7.91 11.63
N VAL A 36 -7.41 7.52 10.89
CA VAL A 36 -6.91 6.15 10.84
C VAL A 36 -5.85 5.99 11.91
N ASP A 37 -6.12 5.21 12.94
CA ASP A 37 -5.22 4.93 14.07
C ASP A 37 -4.60 3.53 14.03
N ASP A 38 -5.12 2.62 13.19
CA ASP A 38 -4.58 1.28 12.94
C ASP A 38 -4.10 1.13 11.48
N ILE A 39 -2.84 0.72 11.31
CA ILE A 39 -2.20 0.41 10.02
C ILE A 39 -2.86 -0.77 9.28
N ARG A 40 -3.67 -1.57 9.98
CA ARG A 40 -4.46 -2.67 9.41
C ARG A 40 -5.89 -2.26 9.03
N SER A 41 -6.29 -1.01 9.25
CA SER A 41 -7.66 -0.54 9.01
C SER A 41 -7.68 0.74 8.20
N GLY A 42 -7.05 0.74 7.02
CA GLY A 42 -6.94 1.92 6.18
C GLY A 42 -7.04 1.64 4.68
N VAL A 43 -6.65 2.64 3.89
CA VAL A 43 -6.71 2.61 2.42
C VAL A 43 -5.93 1.44 1.80
N PHE A 44 -4.87 0.97 2.47
CA PHE A 44 -4.06 -0.13 1.98
C PHE A 44 -4.88 -1.43 1.91
N GLN A 45 -5.63 -1.75 2.96
CA GLN A 45 -6.47 -2.96 3.00
C GLN A 45 -7.56 -2.90 1.93
N LYS A 46 -8.14 -1.73 1.69
CA LYS A 46 -9.09 -1.51 0.58
C LYS A 46 -8.43 -1.75 -0.79
N ALA A 47 -7.25 -1.18 -1.01
CA ALA A 47 -6.55 -1.23 -2.30
C ALA A 47 -6.01 -2.63 -2.65
N PHE A 48 -5.60 -3.41 -1.65
CA PHE A 48 -4.95 -4.71 -1.84
C PHE A 48 -5.82 -5.91 -1.41
N GLY A 49 -7.03 -5.67 -0.88
CA GLY A 49 -7.96 -6.72 -0.49
C GLY A 49 -7.39 -7.66 0.57
N THR A 50 -6.79 -7.09 1.62
CA THR A 50 -6.04 -7.84 2.64
C THR A 50 -6.38 -7.37 4.04
N GLU A 51 -6.11 -8.21 5.04
CA GLU A 51 -6.20 -7.88 6.48
C GLU A 51 -4.81 -7.60 7.09
N LEU A 52 -3.74 -7.75 6.29
CA LEU A 52 -2.37 -7.52 6.71
C LEU A 52 -2.03 -6.03 6.72
N SER A 53 -1.11 -5.61 7.59
CA SER A 53 -0.46 -4.30 7.44
C SER A 53 0.36 -4.25 6.15
N CYS A 54 0.67 -3.05 5.66
CA CYS A 54 1.48 -2.90 4.44
C CYS A 54 2.85 -3.59 4.56
N HIS A 55 3.49 -3.55 5.73
CA HIS A 55 4.77 -4.23 5.97
C HIS A 55 4.63 -5.76 5.88
N GLU A 56 3.63 -6.33 6.56
CA GLU A 56 3.35 -7.77 6.53
C GLU A 56 3.02 -8.23 5.11
N TYR A 57 2.19 -7.46 4.38
CA TYR A 57 1.83 -7.75 3.00
C TYR A 57 3.06 -7.83 2.09
N LEU A 58 3.98 -6.86 2.19
CA LEU A 58 5.18 -6.81 1.34
C LEU A 58 6.19 -7.91 1.63
N VAL A 59 6.26 -8.41 2.87
CA VAL A 59 7.07 -9.60 3.21
C VAL A 59 6.56 -10.84 2.49
N HIS A 60 5.23 -10.97 2.33
CA HIS A 60 4.62 -12.12 1.64
C HIS A 60 4.53 -11.96 0.11
N HIS A 61 4.75 -10.75 -0.42
CA HIS A 61 4.68 -10.45 -1.85
C HIS A 61 5.99 -9.79 -2.33
N PRO A 62 7.12 -10.51 -2.27
CA PRO A 62 8.43 -9.95 -2.59
C PRO A 62 8.54 -9.46 -4.03
N ASP A 63 7.74 -10.02 -4.95
CA ASP A 63 7.71 -9.60 -6.36
C ASP A 63 7.22 -8.15 -6.56
N ASN A 64 6.52 -7.58 -5.57
CA ASN A 64 6.18 -6.16 -5.60
C ASN A 64 7.37 -5.26 -5.19
N CYS A 65 8.45 -5.83 -4.64
CA CYS A 65 9.60 -5.11 -4.08
C CYS A 65 10.83 -5.07 -5.00
N TRP A 66 10.77 -5.62 -6.22
CA TRP A 66 11.93 -5.74 -7.13
C TRP A 66 11.63 -5.34 -8.57
#